data_AF-A0A8A4TEI8-F1
#
_entry.id   AF-A0A8A4TEI8-F1
#
_cell.length_a   1.000
_cell.length_b   1.000
_cell.length_c   1.000
_cell.angle_alpha   90.00
_cell.angle_beta   90.00
_cell.angle_gamma   90.00
#
_symmetry.space_group_name_H-M   'P 1'
#
loop_
_entity.id
_entity.type
_entity.pdbx_description
1 polymer ?
#
loop_
_entity_poly.entity_id
_entity_poly.type
_entity_poly.pdbx_seq_one_letter_code
_entity_poly.pdbx_strand_id
1 'polypeptide(L)'
;MSEPFLSEIRLFSFHFPPLGWAECDGQLYLVQQNTALFSLLGNRYGGDGVNTFALPDFRGRFAAGADSMAADGHRGGVAEQSVTIENMPAHSHRMRASKARPSTNDPADAVWAEPDKAKIYLRNEGTVTQLAPTAVTEVGDGQPYDNRQPALVLNFCIALAGLYPPTD
;
A
#
# COMPACT_ATOMS: atom_id res chain seq x y z
N MET A 1 -8.18 10.29 -37.25
CA MET A 1 -7.44 9.93 -36.02
C MET A 1 -6.25 9.09 -36.44
N SER A 2 -5.08 9.27 -35.83
CA SER A 2 -3.95 8.37 -36.07
C SER A 2 -4.31 6.97 -35.58
N GLU A 3 -3.97 5.97 -36.38
CA GLU A 3 -4.07 4.56 -36.01
C GLU A 3 -3.27 4.32 -34.72
N PRO A 4 -3.83 3.64 -33.69
CA PRO A 4 -3.09 3.37 -32.46
C PRO A 4 -1.97 2.35 -32.70
N PHE A 5 -1.01 2.27 -31.79
CA PHE A 5 -0.12 1.12 -31.75
C PHE A 5 -0.86 -0.09 -31.16
N LEU A 6 -0.55 -1.28 -31.67
CA LEU A 6 -0.98 -2.53 -31.05
C LEU A 6 -0.45 -2.58 -29.61
N SER A 7 -1.27 -3.03 -28.66
CA SER A 7 -0.96 -3.03 -27.23
C SER A 7 -0.91 -1.64 -26.56
N GLU A 8 -1.26 -0.56 -27.26
CA GLU A 8 -1.35 0.77 -26.66
C GLU A 8 -2.46 0.82 -25.61
N ILE A 9 -2.16 1.36 -24.42
CA ILE A 9 -3.13 1.55 -23.33
C ILE A 9 -3.56 3.01 -23.30
N ARG A 10 -4.87 3.26 -23.28
CA ARG A 10 -5.45 4.61 -23.17
C ARG A 10 -6.54 4.68 -22.12
N LEU A 11 -6.73 5.88 -21.60
CA LEU A 11 -7.82 6.25 -20.70
C LEU A 11 -9.03 6.71 -21.50
N PHE A 12 -10.19 6.18 -21.15
CA PHE A 12 -11.49 6.54 -21.72
C PHE A 12 -12.43 7.02 -20.61
N SER A 13 -13.20 8.07 -20.89
CA SER A 13 -14.17 8.63 -19.94
C SER A 13 -15.49 7.83 -19.87
N PHE A 14 -15.65 6.84 -20.72
CA PHE A 14 -16.84 6.00 -20.82
C PHE A 14 -16.50 4.54 -20.52
N HIS A 15 -17.49 3.78 -20.03
CA HIS A 15 -17.31 2.46 -19.44
C HIS A 15 -17.54 1.32 -20.45
N PHE A 16 -17.02 1.46 -21.65
CA PHE A 16 -16.99 0.38 -22.64
C PHE A 16 -15.79 0.58 -23.57
N PRO A 17 -15.16 -0.49 -24.08
CA PRO A 17 -14.07 -0.36 -25.02
C PRO A 17 -14.63 -0.02 -26.42
N PRO A 18 -14.05 0.95 -27.15
CA PRO A 18 -14.37 1.16 -28.56
C PRO A 18 -14.06 -0.08 -29.42
N LEU A 19 -14.55 -0.11 -30.66
CA LEU A 19 -14.20 -1.16 -31.62
C LEU A 19 -12.68 -1.24 -31.80
N GLY A 20 -12.13 -2.45 -31.72
CA GLY A 20 -10.68 -2.69 -31.81
C GLY A 20 -9.92 -2.49 -30.49
N TRP A 21 -10.63 -2.27 -29.39
CA TRP A 21 -10.07 -2.17 -28.04
C TRP A 21 -10.70 -3.24 -27.13
N ALA A 22 -10.03 -3.54 -26.02
CA ALA A 22 -10.57 -4.31 -24.91
C ALA A 22 -10.36 -3.55 -23.60
N GLU A 23 -11.21 -3.82 -22.61
CA GLU A 23 -10.98 -3.30 -21.25
C GLU A 23 -9.75 -3.98 -20.64
N CYS A 24 -9.03 -3.23 -19.82
CA CYS A 24 -7.93 -3.78 -19.03
C CYS A 24 -8.48 -4.37 -17.73
N ASP A 25 -9.16 -5.51 -17.83
CA ASP A 25 -9.83 -6.22 -16.73
C ASP A 25 -9.19 -7.59 -16.41
N GLY A 26 -8.04 -7.90 -17.03
CA GLY A 26 -7.36 -9.18 -16.85
C GLY A 26 -7.91 -10.33 -17.71
N GLN A 27 -8.75 -10.06 -18.72
CA GLN A 27 -9.28 -11.09 -19.61
C GLN A 27 -8.16 -11.94 -20.26
N LEU A 28 -8.41 -13.25 -20.36
CA LEU A 28 -7.54 -14.20 -21.04
C LEU A 28 -7.83 -14.27 -22.55
N TYR A 29 -6.77 -14.29 -23.34
CA TYR A 29 -6.79 -14.43 -24.80
C TYR A 29 -5.97 -15.63 -25.23
N LEU A 30 -6.37 -16.28 -26.34
CA LEU A 30 -5.61 -17.37 -26.94
C LEU A 30 -4.39 -16.83 -27.68
N VAL A 31 -3.22 -17.38 -27.37
CA VAL A 31 -1.93 -17.03 -28.02
C VAL A 31 -2.01 -17.25 -29.52
N GLN A 32 -2.55 -18.40 -29.95
CA GLN A 32 -2.63 -18.79 -31.37
C GLN A 32 -3.46 -17.82 -32.22
N GLN A 33 -4.43 -17.12 -31.62
CA GLN A 33 -5.30 -16.17 -32.31
C GLN A 33 -4.79 -14.73 -32.23
N ASN A 34 -3.86 -14.43 -31.32
CA ASN A 34 -3.41 -13.08 -31.02
C ASN A 34 -1.87 -13.02 -30.92
N THR A 35 -1.18 -13.65 -31.86
CA THR A 35 0.28 -13.82 -31.83
C THR A 35 1.04 -12.51 -31.77
N ALA A 36 0.60 -11.49 -32.52
CA ALA A 36 1.21 -10.15 -32.51
C ALA A 36 0.98 -9.40 -31.19
N LEU A 37 -0.17 -9.57 -30.54
CA LEU A 37 -0.41 -8.97 -29.23
C LEU A 37 0.41 -9.70 -28.15
N PHE A 38 0.50 -11.03 -28.25
CA PHE A 38 1.31 -11.85 -27.37
C PHE A 38 2.82 -11.56 -27.49
N SER A 39 3.34 -11.26 -28.68
CA SER A 39 4.76 -10.92 -28.83
C SER A 39 5.15 -9.62 -28.13
N LEU A 40 4.18 -8.72 -27.87
CA LEU A 40 4.37 -7.49 -27.10
C LEU A 40 4.13 -7.70 -25.61
N LEU A 41 3.08 -8.43 -25.24
CA LEU A 41 2.64 -8.57 -23.86
C LEU A 41 3.27 -9.75 -23.12
N GLY A 42 3.67 -10.80 -23.81
CA GLY A 42 4.06 -12.08 -23.22
C GLY A 42 2.99 -12.62 -22.26
N ASN A 43 3.44 -13.25 -21.19
CA ASN A 43 2.59 -13.73 -20.09
C ASN A 43 2.65 -12.82 -18.85
N ARG A 44 3.10 -11.56 -18.99
CA ARG A 44 3.39 -10.62 -17.89
C ARG A 44 2.20 -10.41 -16.95
N TYR A 45 0.98 -10.46 -17.47
CA TYR A 45 -0.24 -10.18 -16.71
C TYR A 45 -1.01 -11.44 -16.30
N GLY A 46 -0.53 -12.63 -16.67
CA GLY A 46 -1.18 -13.91 -16.42
C GLY A 46 -1.30 -14.79 -17.67
N GLY A 47 -2.01 -15.91 -17.53
CA GLY A 47 -2.08 -16.99 -18.52
C GLY A 47 -0.92 -17.98 -18.38
N ASP A 48 -0.98 -19.07 -19.15
CA ASP A 48 0.05 -20.12 -19.13
C ASP A 48 1.26 -19.80 -20.03
N GLY A 49 1.18 -18.75 -20.86
CA GLY A 49 2.23 -18.35 -21.79
C GLY A 49 2.43 -19.30 -22.97
N VAL A 50 1.57 -20.32 -23.09
CA VAL A 50 1.63 -21.34 -24.15
C VAL A 50 0.35 -21.30 -24.98
N ASN A 51 -0.80 -21.49 -24.32
CA ASN A 51 -2.11 -21.44 -24.96
C ASN A 51 -2.77 -20.07 -24.75
N THR A 52 -2.50 -19.43 -23.62
CA THR A 52 -3.20 -18.23 -23.15
C THR A 52 -2.25 -17.19 -22.57
N PHE A 53 -2.65 -15.93 -22.68
CA PHE A 53 -2.07 -14.80 -21.95
C PHE A 53 -3.17 -13.87 -21.48
N ALA A 54 -2.90 -13.08 -20.45
CA ALA A 54 -3.86 -12.10 -19.94
C ALA A 54 -3.56 -10.67 -20.42
N LEU A 55 -4.61 -9.87 -20.54
CA LEU A 55 -4.50 -8.41 -20.60
C LEU A 55 -4.12 -7.83 -19.21
N PRO A 56 -3.66 -6.57 -19.12
CA PRO A 56 -3.55 -5.87 -17.85
C PRO A 56 -4.89 -5.85 -17.10
N ASP A 57 -4.85 -5.80 -15.76
CA ASP A 57 -6.03 -5.62 -14.91
C ASP A 57 -5.85 -4.34 -14.09
N PHE A 58 -6.55 -3.27 -14.47
CA PHE A 58 -6.52 -1.97 -13.79
C PHE A 58 -7.69 -1.77 -12.82
N ARG A 59 -8.56 -2.77 -12.62
CA ARG A 59 -9.71 -2.61 -11.70
C ARG A 59 -9.20 -2.34 -10.29
N GLY A 60 -9.57 -1.17 -9.74
CA GLY A 60 -9.14 -0.73 -8.41
C GLY A 60 -7.64 -0.45 -8.28
N ARG A 61 -6.92 -0.20 -9.39
CA ARG A 61 -5.47 -0.01 -9.41
C ARG A 61 -5.09 1.30 -10.09
N PHE A 62 -3.95 1.84 -9.68
CA PHE A 62 -3.31 2.99 -10.30
C PHE A 62 -2.13 2.53 -11.14
N ALA A 63 -1.90 3.18 -12.28
CA ALA A 63 -0.71 2.92 -13.10
C ALA A 63 0.52 3.56 -12.43
N ALA A 64 1.61 2.80 -12.39
CA ALA A 64 2.92 3.27 -11.96
C ALA A 64 3.93 2.97 -13.07
N GLY A 65 4.94 3.83 -13.21
CA GLY A 65 6.05 3.56 -14.12
C GLY A 65 6.90 2.42 -13.58
N ALA A 66 7.34 1.54 -14.48
CA ALA A 66 8.28 0.48 -14.10
C ALA A 66 9.64 1.06 -13.72
N ASP A 67 10.29 0.41 -12.76
CA ASP A 67 11.64 0.71 -12.30
C ASP A 67 12.41 -0.57 -11.95
N SER A 68 13.59 -0.42 -11.35
CA SER A 68 14.42 -1.57 -10.96
C SER A 68 13.82 -2.41 -9.83
N MET A 69 12.86 -1.87 -9.08
CA MET A 69 12.21 -2.53 -7.94
C MET A 69 10.86 -3.15 -8.34
N ALA A 70 10.20 -2.63 -9.36
CA ALA A 70 8.96 -3.13 -9.93
C ALA A 70 9.02 -3.11 -11.46
N ALA A 71 9.28 -4.29 -12.04
CA ALA A 71 9.20 -4.48 -13.48
C ALA A 71 7.75 -4.36 -13.98
N ASP A 72 7.58 -4.18 -15.29
CA ASP A 72 6.25 -4.17 -15.89
C ASP A 72 5.44 -5.42 -15.54
N GLY A 73 4.15 -5.22 -15.23
CA GLY A 73 3.24 -6.31 -14.83
C GLY A 73 3.32 -6.67 -13.34
N HIS A 74 4.30 -6.14 -12.61
CA HIS A 74 4.32 -6.25 -11.15
C HIS A 74 3.07 -5.62 -10.53
N ARG A 75 2.45 -6.34 -9.59
CA ARG A 75 1.29 -5.86 -8.83
C ARG A 75 1.73 -5.61 -7.39
N GLY A 76 1.47 -4.41 -6.89
CA GLY A 76 1.81 -4.02 -5.52
C GLY A 76 0.78 -3.06 -4.91
N GLY A 77 1.05 -2.65 -3.67
CA GLY A 77 0.17 -1.77 -2.90
C GLY A 77 -1.00 -2.50 -2.22
N VAL A 78 -1.63 -1.79 -1.27
CA VAL A 78 -2.81 -2.26 -0.54
C VAL A 78 -3.84 -1.13 -0.45
N ALA A 79 -5.12 -1.47 -0.62
CA ALA A 79 -6.22 -0.50 -0.54
C ALA A 79 -6.56 -0.12 0.90
N GLU A 80 -6.36 -1.03 1.85
CA GLU A 80 -6.51 -0.79 3.28
C GLU A 80 -5.22 -1.18 3.99
N GLN A 81 -4.83 -0.41 4.99
CA GLN A 81 -3.64 -0.65 5.78
C GLN A 81 -3.98 -0.64 7.26
N SER A 82 -3.52 -1.65 7.99
CA SER A 82 -3.53 -1.64 9.46
C SER A 82 -2.21 -1.08 9.98
N VAL A 83 -2.26 -0.30 11.05
CA VAL A 83 -1.06 0.12 11.76
C VAL A 83 -0.57 -1.05 12.62
N THR A 84 0.64 -1.52 12.37
CA THR A 84 1.29 -2.63 13.06
C THR A 84 2.59 -2.15 13.71
N ILE A 85 3.13 -2.91 14.66
CA ILE A 85 4.44 -2.59 15.26
C ILE A 85 5.53 -2.44 14.18
N GLU A 86 5.45 -3.21 13.10
CA GLU A 86 6.44 -3.20 12.01
C GLU A 86 6.40 -1.92 11.15
N ASN A 87 5.24 -1.29 11.01
CA ASN A 87 5.07 -0.07 10.19
C ASN A 87 4.89 1.21 11.00
N MET A 88 4.91 1.13 12.33
CA MET A 88 4.94 2.29 13.21
C MET A 88 6.36 2.86 13.32
N PRO A 89 6.54 4.18 13.15
CA PRO A 89 7.80 4.83 13.49
C PRO A 89 8.18 4.57 14.95
N ALA A 90 9.46 4.28 15.18
CA ALA A 90 10.00 4.11 16.52
C ALA A 90 9.74 5.39 17.33
N HIS A 91 9.01 5.25 18.44
CA HIS A 91 8.71 6.34 19.36
C HIS A 91 8.93 5.88 20.80
N SER A 92 9.01 6.84 21.73
CA SER A 92 9.20 6.55 23.15
C SER A 92 8.42 7.54 24.00
N HIS A 93 7.94 7.06 25.14
CA HIS A 93 7.33 7.90 26.17
C HIS A 93 8.36 8.11 27.28
N ARG A 94 8.76 9.36 27.50
CA ARG A 94 9.59 9.72 28.65
C ARG A 94 8.70 10.07 29.83
N MET A 95 8.75 9.27 30.88
CA MET A 95 8.13 9.63 32.15
C MET A 95 8.83 10.86 32.73
N ARG A 96 8.04 11.85 33.15
CA ARG A 96 8.52 13.06 33.83
C ARG A 96 8.04 13.04 35.27
N ALA A 97 8.91 13.44 36.18
CA ALA A 97 8.59 13.62 37.59
C ALA A 97 9.17 14.95 38.09
N SER A 98 8.54 15.52 39.11
CA SER A 98 8.99 16.70 39.82
C SER A 98 10.03 16.34 40.87
N LYS A 99 11.03 17.22 41.06
CA LYS A 99 11.97 17.16 42.19
C LYS A 99 11.45 17.90 43.43
N ALA A 100 10.30 18.56 43.32
CA ALA A 100 9.67 19.22 44.47
C ALA A 100 9.08 18.16 45.42
N ARG A 101 8.94 18.52 46.70
CA ARG A 101 8.24 17.67 47.67
C ARG A 101 6.78 17.46 47.23
N PRO A 102 6.21 16.26 47.41
CA PRO A 102 4.82 16.00 47.06
C PRO A 102 3.90 16.87 47.90
N SER A 103 2.91 17.48 47.25
CA SER A 103 1.88 18.30 47.90
C SER A 103 0.58 17.53 48.19
N THR A 104 0.41 16.35 47.59
CA THR A 104 -0.77 15.50 47.71
C THR A 104 -0.40 14.04 47.45
N ASN A 105 -1.20 13.10 47.98
CA ASN A 105 -1.16 11.67 47.62
C ASN A 105 -2.28 11.27 46.65
N ASP A 106 -3.15 12.20 46.27
CA ASP A 106 -4.15 12.02 45.21
C ASP A 106 -3.49 12.25 43.84
N PRO A 107 -3.49 11.25 42.92
CA PRO A 107 -2.92 11.40 41.59
C PRO A 107 -3.77 12.23 40.63
N ALA A 108 -5.04 12.53 40.95
CA ALA A 108 -5.91 13.32 40.07
C ALA A 108 -5.33 14.72 39.85
N ASP A 109 -5.12 15.08 38.58
CA ASP A 109 -4.50 16.34 38.14
C ASP A 109 -3.12 16.65 38.79
N ALA A 110 -2.43 15.63 39.29
CA ALA A 110 -1.11 15.73 39.90
C ALA A 110 -0.01 15.10 39.02
N VAL A 111 1.24 15.47 39.31
CA VAL A 111 2.43 14.85 38.69
C VAL A 111 3.17 14.00 39.71
N TRP A 112 3.88 12.98 39.24
CA TRP A 112 4.79 12.23 40.11
C TRP A 112 5.86 13.15 40.68
N ALA A 113 6.23 12.93 41.93
CA ALA A 113 7.23 13.71 42.64
C ALA A 113 8.16 12.80 43.46
N GLU A 114 9.37 13.27 43.75
CA GLU A 114 10.28 12.59 44.67
C GLU A 114 9.68 12.61 46.09
N PRO A 115 9.38 11.46 46.71
CA PRO A 115 8.74 11.45 48.01
C PRO A 115 9.73 11.80 49.13
N ASP A 116 9.21 12.33 50.24
CA ASP A 116 10.05 12.79 51.35
C ASP A 116 10.83 11.68 52.08
N LYS A 117 10.34 10.43 52.06
CA LYS A 117 10.85 9.34 52.92
C LYS A 117 11.18 8.04 52.20
N ALA A 118 11.06 7.97 50.87
CA ALA A 118 11.29 6.74 50.11
C ALA A 118 12.17 6.99 48.88
N LYS A 119 13.19 6.15 48.66
CA LYS A 119 13.97 6.20 47.41
C LYS A 119 13.25 5.39 46.34
N ILE A 120 12.30 6.01 45.62
CA ILE A 120 11.50 5.30 44.59
C ILE A 120 12.24 5.20 43.25
N TYR A 121 13.06 6.19 42.90
CA TYR A 121 13.88 6.19 41.70
C TYR A 121 15.36 6.06 42.08
N LEU A 122 15.92 4.87 41.88
CA LEU A 122 17.35 4.60 42.03
C LEU A 122 18.02 4.62 40.65
N ARG A 123 19.32 4.95 40.60
CA ARG A 123 20.12 4.67 39.39
C ARG A 123 20.00 3.16 39.14
N ASN A 124 19.61 2.76 37.92
CA ASN A 124 19.36 1.35 37.65
C ASN A 124 20.67 0.55 37.80
N GLU A 125 20.77 -0.27 38.85
CA GLU A 125 21.88 -1.19 39.11
C GLU A 125 21.45 -2.67 38.97
N GLY A 126 20.24 -2.94 38.44
CA GLY A 126 19.68 -4.29 38.32
C GLY A 126 18.68 -4.49 37.15
N THR A 127 17.96 -5.61 37.18
CA THR A 127 16.96 -5.99 36.18
C THR A 127 15.75 -5.04 36.21
N VAL A 128 15.38 -4.49 35.05
CA VAL A 128 14.21 -3.62 34.91
C VAL A 128 12.94 -4.41 35.20
N THR A 129 12.12 -3.93 36.14
CA THR A 129 10.78 -4.51 36.42
C THR A 129 9.73 -3.72 35.65
N GLN A 130 8.84 -4.43 34.96
CA GLN A 130 7.76 -3.80 34.19
C GLN A 130 6.75 -3.16 35.16
N LEU A 131 6.33 -1.92 34.87
CA LEU A 131 5.23 -1.27 35.59
C LEU A 131 3.90 -2.02 35.33
N ALA A 132 2.92 -1.81 36.20
CA ALA A 132 1.58 -2.34 36.00
C ALA A 132 1.05 -1.92 34.60
N PRO A 133 0.46 -2.83 33.79
CA PRO A 133 0.03 -2.52 32.42
C PRO A 133 -0.96 -1.35 32.33
N THR A 134 -1.77 -1.13 33.37
CA THR A 134 -2.72 -0.01 33.43
C THR A 134 -2.07 1.35 33.70
N ALA A 135 -0.76 1.40 34.01
CA ALA A 135 -0.04 2.64 34.23
C ALA A 135 0.11 3.48 32.94
N VAL A 136 0.03 2.84 31.77
CA VAL A 136 -0.03 3.47 30.46
C VAL A 136 -1.05 2.71 29.63
N THR A 137 -2.20 3.31 29.36
CA THR A 137 -3.21 2.70 28.49
C THR A 137 -2.77 2.83 27.04
N GLU A 138 -2.84 1.73 26.30
CA GLU A 138 -2.74 1.76 24.84
C GLU A 138 -4.00 2.42 24.27
N VAL A 139 -3.84 3.19 23.18
CA VAL A 139 -4.93 3.86 22.47
C VAL A 139 -4.85 3.50 21.00
N GLY A 140 -6.00 3.18 20.41
CA GLY A 140 -6.14 2.71 19.03
C GLY A 140 -6.90 1.40 19.00
N ASP A 141 -7.93 1.30 18.16
CA ASP A 141 -8.78 0.11 18.05
C ASP A 141 -8.27 -0.90 17.01
N GLY A 142 -7.05 -0.69 16.49
CA GLY A 142 -6.41 -1.56 15.49
C GLY A 142 -7.12 -1.63 14.14
N GLN A 143 -8.15 -0.81 13.91
CA GLN A 143 -8.91 -0.86 12.67
C GLN A 143 -8.05 -0.43 11.47
N PRO A 144 -8.17 -1.13 10.33
CA PRO A 144 -7.57 -0.67 9.09
C PRO A 144 -8.09 0.71 8.71
N TYR A 145 -7.26 1.49 8.03
CA TYR A 145 -7.67 2.73 7.39
C TYR A 145 -7.58 2.60 5.87
N ASP A 146 -8.43 3.35 5.16
CA ASP A 146 -8.38 3.44 3.70
C ASP A 146 -7.08 4.12 3.28
N ASN A 147 -6.27 3.40 2.51
CA ASN A 147 -4.97 3.85 2.01
C ASN A 147 -5.06 4.33 0.56
N ARG A 148 -6.27 4.42 -0.02
CA ARG A 148 -6.46 4.93 -1.37
C ARG A 148 -6.38 6.46 -1.38
N GLN A 149 -5.68 6.99 -2.38
CA GLN A 149 -5.67 8.41 -2.65
C GLN A 149 -7.03 8.86 -3.24
N PRO A 150 -7.43 10.13 -3.03
CA PRO A 150 -8.54 10.70 -3.78
C PRO A 150 -8.32 10.51 -5.29
N ALA A 151 -9.31 9.94 -5.97
CA ALA A 151 -9.16 9.52 -7.36
C ALA A 151 -10.41 9.79 -8.19
N LEU A 152 -10.20 10.05 -9.48
CA LEU A 152 -11.23 9.98 -10.52
C LEU A 152 -11.05 8.68 -11.30
N VAL A 153 -12.03 7.79 -11.25
CA VAL A 153 -11.97 6.51 -11.93
C VAL A 153 -12.36 6.68 -13.41
N LEU A 154 -11.49 6.22 -14.29
CA LEU A 154 -11.67 6.19 -15.74
C LEU A 154 -11.47 4.76 -16.24
N ASN A 155 -11.94 4.47 -17.46
CA ASN A 155 -11.77 3.14 -18.05
C ASN A 155 -10.40 3.04 -18.74
N PHE A 156 -9.61 2.05 -18.35
CA PHE A 156 -8.38 1.71 -19.08
C PHE A 156 -8.74 0.69 -20.15
N CYS A 157 -8.43 1.01 -21.41
CA CYS A 157 -8.57 0.06 -22.50
C CYS A 157 -7.24 -0.10 -23.24
N ILE A 158 -7.04 -1.28 -23.82
CA ILE A 158 -5.87 -1.65 -24.62
C ILE A 158 -6.28 -1.93 -26.08
N ALA A 159 -5.48 -1.45 -27.02
CA ALA A 159 -5.72 -1.66 -28.44
C ALA A 159 -5.43 -3.12 -28.83
N LEU A 160 -6.45 -3.81 -29.35
CA LEU A 160 -6.35 -5.16 -29.93
C LEU A 160 -5.98 -5.14 -31.42
N ALA A 161 -6.09 -3.98 -32.07
CA ALA A 161 -5.72 -3.75 -33.46
C ALA A 161 -5.02 -2.39 -33.59
N GLY A 162 -4.02 -2.32 -34.46
CA GLY A 162 -3.22 -1.12 -34.67
C GLY A 162 -1.89 -1.44 -35.34
N LEU A 163 -1.04 -0.44 -35.47
CA LEU A 163 0.32 -0.59 -36.01
C LEU A 163 1.18 -1.38 -35.01
N TYR A 164 1.89 -2.39 -35.50
CA TYR A 164 2.90 -3.05 -34.65
C TYR A 164 4.03 -2.05 -34.34
N PRO A 165 4.39 -1.82 -33.07
CA PRO A 165 5.42 -0.84 -32.72
C PRO A 165 6.80 -1.32 -33.20
N PRO A 166 7.54 -0.52 -33.99
CA PRO A 166 8.91 -0.84 -34.39
C PRO A 166 9.86 -0.82 -33.19
N THR A 167 10.94 -1.61 -33.25
CA THR A 167 11.93 -1.76 -32.16
C THR A 167 13.30 -1.19 -32.52
N ASP A 168 13.37 -0.51 -33.67
CA ASP A 168 14.56 -0.01 -34.37
C ASP A 168 14.79 1.50 -34.21
#